data_AF-A0AAD3R9L8-F1
#
_entry.id   AF-A0AAD3R9L8-F1
#
_cell.length_a   1.000
_cell.length_b   1.000
_cell.length_c   1.000
_cell.angle_alpha   90.00
_cell.angle_beta   90.00
_cell.angle_gamma   90.00
#
_symmetry.space_group_name_H-M   'P 1'
#
loop_
_entity.id
_entity.type
_entity.pdbx_description
1 polymer ?
#
loop_
_entity_poly.entity_id
_entity_poly.type
_entity_poly.pdbx_seq_one_letter_code
_entity_poly.pdbx_strand_id
1 'polypeptide(L)'
;MIFFSSSSSSQGSFRHAQTGNSVSREELMMVLVGLESLQIRALHSQSAHSVSLRGAVLEGAANLPTGRHANNVEICMCPANYLGDSCQKCAPGYYRDTIGLFLGKCVPCNCNGHSDQCLDGSGICLNCQHNTAGDHCETCQGGFLGNNSLDGQAVSCSSCPCPLRVPSNNFAEGCVQKSDRMQCLCMPGYAGPHCE
;
A
#
# COMPACT_ATOMS: atom_id res chain seq x y z
N MET A 1 -11.00 -19.21 -4.15
CA MET A 1 -12.36 -19.66 -4.44
C MET A 1 -12.82 -20.58 -3.31
N ILE A 2 -13.59 -20.07 -2.34
CA ILE A 2 -14.28 -20.91 -1.35
C ILE A 2 -15.68 -21.21 -1.89
N PHE A 3 -16.02 -22.49 -1.98
CA PHE A 3 -17.39 -22.91 -2.25
C PHE A 3 -18.14 -23.03 -0.92
N PHE A 4 -19.27 -22.33 -0.81
CA PHE A 4 -20.17 -22.47 0.32
C PHE A 4 -21.10 -23.66 0.04
N SER A 5 -20.95 -24.74 0.81
CA SER A 5 -21.96 -25.78 0.90
C SER A 5 -22.73 -25.55 2.20
N SER A 6 -23.83 -24.78 2.14
CA SER A 6 -24.75 -24.63 3.26
C SER A 6 -26.07 -25.32 2.92
N SER A 7 -26.35 -26.45 3.58
CA SER A 7 -27.71 -26.99 3.70
C SER A 7 -28.49 -26.37 4.88
N SER A 8 -27.83 -25.56 5.72
CA SER A 8 -28.46 -24.73 6.75
C SER A 8 -27.43 -23.73 7.24
N SER A 9 -27.70 -22.44 7.05
CA SER A 9 -26.83 -21.32 7.44
C SER A 9 -26.91 -21.10 8.95
N SER A 10 -26.27 -21.98 9.72
CA SER A 10 -25.90 -21.71 11.12
C SER A 10 -24.42 -21.31 11.16
N GLN A 11 -24.08 -20.40 12.08
CA GLN A 11 -22.80 -19.67 12.20
C GLN A 11 -21.55 -20.56 12.44
N GLY A 12 -21.59 -21.87 12.16
CA GLY A 12 -20.54 -22.82 12.55
C GLY A 12 -20.22 -23.96 11.57
N SER A 13 -20.53 -23.86 10.28
CA SER A 13 -20.21 -24.97 9.34
C SER A 13 -19.59 -24.54 8.00
N PHE A 14 -18.60 -23.66 8.02
CA PHE A 14 -17.72 -23.52 6.85
C PHE A 14 -16.83 -24.76 6.74
N ARG A 15 -16.81 -25.35 5.55
CA ARG A 15 -16.02 -26.55 5.23
C ARG A 15 -15.23 -26.34 3.96
N HIS A 16 -14.05 -26.93 3.92
CA HIS A 16 -13.23 -26.98 2.71
C HIS A 16 -13.96 -27.77 1.63
N ALA A 17 -14.10 -27.19 0.43
CA ALA A 17 -14.93 -27.75 -0.63
C ALA A 17 -14.45 -29.11 -1.16
N GLN A 18 -13.13 -29.34 -1.13
CA GLN A 18 -12.50 -30.55 -1.65
C GLN A 18 -12.39 -31.64 -0.58
N THR A 19 -12.09 -31.26 0.67
CA THR A 19 -11.78 -32.21 1.75
C THR A 19 -12.93 -32.42 2.73
N GLY A 20 -13.91 -31.50 2.79
CA GLY A 20 -15.01 -31.53 3.76
C GLY A 20 -14.61 -31.17 5.19
N ASN A 21 -13.32 -30.90 5.44
CA ASN A 21 -12.79 -30.53 6.74
C ASN A 21 -13.38 -29.21 7.24
N SER A 22 -13.52 -29.07 8.56
CA SER A 22 -13.91 -27.79 9.18
C SER A 22 -12.86 -26.72 8.89
N VAL A 23 -13.33 -25.52 8.55
CA VAL A 23 -12.46 -24.35 8.33
C VAL A 23 -12.14 -23.70 9.68
N SER A 24 -10.87 -23.45 9.97
CA SER A 24 -10.48 -22.71 11.18
C SER A 24 -10.80 -21.21 11.04
N ARG A 25 -10.83 -20.48 12.16
CA ARG A 25 -11.01 -19.02 12.13
C ARG A 25 -9.95 -18.35 11.26
N GLU A 26 -8.71 -18.82 11.35
CA GLU A 26 -7.57 -18.28 10.64
C GLU A 26 -7.67 -18.50 9.14
N GLU A 27 -8.04 -19.71 8.71
CA GLU A 27 -8.28 -20.03 7.30
C GLU A 27 -9.41 -19.20 6.70
N LEU A 28 -10.49 -19.01 7.47
CA LEU A 28 -11.60 -18.17 7.06
C LEU A 28 -11.15 -16.71 6.87
N MET A 29 -10.41 -16.18 7.84
CA MET A 29 -9.90 -14.80 7.78
C MET A 29 -8.95 -14.59 6.60
N MET A 30 -8.07 -15.54 6.31
CA MET A 30 -7.18 -15.48 5.13
C MET A 30 -7.95 -15.31 3.82
N VAL A 31 -9.12 -15.94 3.69
CA VAL A 31 -9.93 -15.78 2.48
C VAL A 31 -10.75 -14.50 2.49
N LEU A 32 -11.25 -14.07 3.64
CA LEU A 32 -12.07 -12.86 3.73
C LEU A 32 -11.28 -11.58 3.39
N VAL A 33 -9.96 -11.55 3.63
CA VAL A 33 -9.14 -10.37 3.33
C VAL A 33 -9.08 -10.03 1.83
N GLY A 34 -9.17 -11.04 0.96
CA GLY A 34 -9.09 -10.88 -0.50
C GLY A 34 -10.25 -11.57 -1.23
N LEU A 35 -11.45 -11.56 -0.63
CA LEU A 35 -12.59 -12.25 -1.19
C LEU A 35 -13.09 -11.56 -2.48
N GLU A 36 -12.77 -12.14 -3.64
CA GLU A 36 -13.18 -11.61 -4.94
C GLU A 36 -14.58 -12.08 -5.38
N SER A 37 -14.97 -13.32 -5.03
CA SER A 37 -16.26 -13.87 -5.42
C SER A 37 -16.80 -14.90 -4.44
N LEU A 38 -18.13 -14.91 -4.30
CA LEU A 38 -18.91 -15.89 -3.55
C LEU A 38 -19.67 -16.78 -4.54
N GLN A 39 -19.43 -18.08 -4.50
CA GLN A 39 -20.10 -19.05 -5.38
C GLN A 39 -21.06 -19.93 -4.59
N ILE A 40 -22.28 -20.04 -5.10
CA ILE A 40 -23.35 -20.87 -4.53
C ILE A 40 -23.55 -22.08 -5.43
N ARG A 41 -23.38 -23.29 -4.88
CA ARG A 41 -23.63 -24.53 -5.62
C ARG A 41 -25.13 -24.86 -5.56
N ALA A 42 -25.81 -24.72 -6.70
CA ALA A 42 -27.27 -24.80 -6.80
C ALA A 42 -27.83 -26.21 -7.06
N LEU A 43 -27.05 -27.10 -7.69
CA LEU A 43 -27.48 -28.45 -8.08
C LEU A 43 -26.61 -29.50 -7.40
N HIS A 44 -27.24 -30.39 -6.63
CA HIS A 44 -26.59 -31.56 -6.00
C HIS A 44 -27.20 -32.90 -6.47
N SER A 45 -28.34 -32.87 -7.18
CA SER A 45 -29.05 -34.07 -7.64
C SER A 45 -29.09 -34.14 -9.17
N GLN A 46 -28.94 -35.34 -9.73
CA GLN A 46 -29.06 -35.60 -11.17
C GLN A 46 -30.51 -35.49 -11.69
N SER A 47 -31.51 -35.43 -10.81
CA SER A 47 -32.93 -35.35 -11.18
C SER A 47 -33.52 -33.93 -11.14
N ALA A 48 -32.75 -32.93 -10.72
CA ALA A 48 -33.26 -31.56 -10.63
C ALA A 48 -33.29 -30.89 -12.01
N HIS A 49 -34.49 -30.54 -12.49
CA HIS A 49 -34.71 -29.97 -13.84
C HIS A 49 -34.67 -28.44 -13.88
N SER A 50 -34.86 -27.76 -12.74
CA SER A 50 -34.71 -26.30 -12.65
C SER A 50 -34.33 -25.89 -11.22
N VAL A 51 -33.50 -24.86 -11.11
CA VAL A 51 -33.15 -24.23 -9.83
C VAL A 51 -33.21 -22.72 -10.01
N SER A 52 -33.77 -22.02 -9.02
CA SER A 52 -33.80 -20.56 -8.99
C SER A 52 -33.34 -20.05 -7.64
N LEU A 53 -32.43 -19.07 -7.65
CA LEU A 53 -32.03 -18.32 -6.46
C LEU A 53 -32.97 -17.12 -6.31
N ARG A 54 -33.60 -16.97 -5.14
CA ARG A 54 -34.49 -15.84 -4.83
C ARG A 54 -34.07 -15.21 -3.50
N GLY A 55 -34.11 -13.88 -3.42
CA GLY A 55 -33.88 -13.15 -2.17
C GLY A 55 -32.46 -13.23 -1.62
N ALA A 56 -31.43 -13.24 -2.49
CA ALA A 56 -30.04 -13.15 -2.04
C ALA A 56 -29.78 -11.74 -1.49
N VAL A 57 -29.51 -11.65 -0.19
CA VAL A 57 -29.22 -10.40 0.52
C VAL A 57 -27.91 -10.55 1.27
N LEU A 58 -27.08 -9.52 1.24
CA LEU A 58 -25.90 -9.38 2.09
C LEU A 58 -26.16 -8.20 3.03
N GLU A 59 -26.15 -8.48 4.33
CA GLU A 59 -26.28 -7.43 5.35
C GLU A 59 -24.93 -6.76 5.58
N GLY A 60 -24.93 -5.43 5.62
CA GLY A 60 -23.76 -4.61 5.95
C GLY A 60 -24.08 -3.67 7.11
N ALA A 61 -23.03 -3.11 7.71
CA ALA A 61 -23.17 -2.08 8.73
C ALA A 61 -22.58 -0.75 8.24
N ALA A 62 -23.15 0.34 8.74
CA ALA A 62 -22.69 1.69 8.49
C ALA A 62 -22.82 2.52 9.77
N ASN A 63 -22.01 3.57 9.87
CA ASN A 63 -22.06 4.52 10.98
C ASN A 63 -23.23 5.48 10.79
N LEU A 64 -24.42 5.07 11.23
CA LEU A 64 -25.67 5.84 11.13
C LEU A 64 -26.24 6.12 12.54
N PRO A 65 -26.85 7.30 12.75
CA PRO A 65 -27.46 7.64 14.04
C PRO A 65 -28.72 6.83 14.36
N THR A 66 -29.34 6.21 13.34
CA THR A 66 -30.55 5.41 13.47
C THR A 66 -30.38 4.07 12.76
N GLY A 67 -30.83 2.99 13.38
CA GLY A 67 -30.76 1.65 12.82
C GLY A 67 -30.71 0.58 13.89
N ARG A 68 -30.65 -0.69 13.47
CA ARG A 68 -30.42 -1.81 14.38
C ARG A 68 -28.92 -1.92 14.66
N HIS A 69 -28.55 -2.11 15.92
CA HIS A 69 -27.16 -2.31 16.31
C HIS A 69 -26.57 -3.56 15.64
N ALA A 70 -25.39 -3.41 15.03
CA ALA A 70 -24.69 -4.48 14.35
C ALA A 70 -23.82 -5.28 15.35
N ASN A 71 -24.40 -6.27 16.01
CA ASN A 71 -23.74 -7.01 17.09
C ASN A 71 -22.50 -7.83 16.66
N ASN A 72 -22.40 -8.15 15.37
CA ASN A 72 -21.33 -8.99 14.81
C ASN A 72 -20.28 -8.16 14.02
N VAL A 73 -20.33 -6.83 14.13
CA VAL A 73 -19.35 -5.95 13.51
C VAL A 73 -18.40 -5.47 14.58
N GLU A 74 -17.13 -5.84 14.44
CA GLU A 74 -16.07 -5.41 15.32
C GLU A 74 -15.51 -4.06 14.86
N ILE A 75 -15.34 -3.14 15.80
CA ILE A 75 -14.59 -1.90 15.61
C ILE A 75 -13.44 -1.94 16.61
N CYS A 76 -12.26 -2.26 16.09
CA CYS A 76 -11.06 -2.51 16.88
C CYS A 76 -10.34 -1.21 17.24
N MET A 77 -9.76 -1.16 18.44
CA MET A 77 -8.73 -0.17 18.78
C MET A 77 -7.39 -0.67 18.25
N CYS A 78 -6.92 -0.08 17.15
CA CYS A 78 -5.72 -0.56 16.49
C CYS A 78 -4.42 -0.09 17.17
N PRO A 79 -3.37 -0.92 17.18
CA PRO A 79 -2.02 -0.46 17.47
C PRO A 79 -1.57 0.62 16.48
N ALA A 80 -0.56 1.41 16.84
CA ALA A 80 -0.13 2.58 16.07
C ALA A 80 0.25 2.29 14.60
N ASN A 81 0.71 1.08 14.30
CA ASN A 81 1.13 0.67 12.95
C ASN A 81 -0.01 0.10 12.07
N TYR A 82 -1.24 0.04 12.58
CA TYR A 82 -2.41 -0.49 11.85
C TYR A 82 -3.58 0.51 11.87
N LEU A 83 -4.47 0.41 10.88
CA LEU A 83 -5.72 1.17 10.82
C LEU A 83 -6.85 0.40 10.14
N GLY A 84 -8.05 0.97 10.23
CA GLY A 84 -9.31 0.39 9.74
C GLY A 84 -10.09 -0.30 10.85
N ASP A 85 -11.37 -0.56 10.60
CA ASP A 85 -12.29 -1.10 11.62
C ASP A 85 -11.84 -2.46 12.18
N SER A 86 -11.06 -3.23 11.42
CA SER A 86 -10.50 -4.53 11.82
C SER A 86 -8.97 -4.53 11.86
N CYS A 87 -8.32 -3.36 11.89
CA CYS A 87 -6.85 -3.21 11.82
C CYS A 87 -6.23 -3.90 10.60
N GLN A 88 -6.98 -3.94 9.50
CA GLN A 88 -6.64 -4.70 8.31
C GLN A 88 -5.68 -3.97 7.37
N LYS A 89 -5.49 -2.66 7.55
CA LYS A 89 -4.56 -1.84 6.75
C LYS A 89 -3.37 -1.41 7.59
N CYS A 90 -2.22 -1.23 6.96
CA CYS A 90 -1.09 -0.58 7.62
C CYS A 90 -1.35 0.92 7.74
N ALA A 91 -0.86 1.52 8.83
CA ALA A 91 -0.88 2.96 9.01
C ALA A 91 0.08 3.67 8.05
N PRO A 92 -0.12 4.96 7.71
CA PRO A 92 0.84 5.73 6.93
C PRO A 92 2.24 5.66 7.56
N GLY A 93 3.26 5.49 6.72
CA GLY A 93 4.64 5.24 7.13
C GLY A 93 4.93 3.77 7.45
N TYR A 94 3.98 2.86 7.27
CA TYR A 94 4.16 1.41 7.44
C TYR A 94 3.66 0.66 6.21
N TYR A 95 4.31 -0.44 5.89
CA TYR A 95 3.90 -1.36 4.81
C TYR A 95 3.77 -2.78 5.33
N ARG A 96 3.03 -3.60 4.60
CA ARG A 96 2.83 -5.01 4.93
C ARG A 96 4.03 -5.82 4.46
N ASP A 97 4.87 -6.22 5.40
CA ASP A 97 5.88 -7.24 5.16
C ASP A 97 5.16 -8.59 5.05
N THR A 98 5.22 -9.21 3.87
CA THR A 98 4.52 -10.48 3.57
C THR A 98 5.21 -11.70 4.19
N ILE A 99 6.35 -11.49 4.85
CA ILE A 99 7.06 -12.52 5.59
C ILE A 99 6.35 -12.77 6.93
N GLY A 100 5.78 -13.97 7.08
CA GLY A 100 5.23 -14.44 8.36
C GLY A 100 3.88 -15.14 8.22
N LEU A 101 3.24 -15.37 9.37
CA LEU A 101 1.89 -15.96 9.45
C LEU A 101 0.82 -14.91 9.12
N PHE A 102 -0.33 -15.35 8.59
CA PHE A 102 -1.56 -14.55 8.45
C PHE A 102 -1.42 -13.21 7.71
N LEU A 103 -0.95 -13.24 6.45
CA LEU A 103 -0.68 -12.07 5.60
C LEU A 103 0.45 -11.14 6.10
N GLY A 104 1.23 -11.57 7.10
CA GLY A 104 2.40 -10.83 7.55
C GLY A 104 2.08 -9.62 8.45
N LYS A 105 3.05 -8.72 8.64
CA LYS A 105 3.00 -7.67 9.67
C LYS A 105 3.27 -6.28 9.08
N CYS A 106 2.72 -5.25 9.72
CA CYS A 106 3.01 -3.86 9.34
C CYS A 106 4.33 -3.41 9.96
N VAL A 107 5.33 -3.13 9.13
CA VAL A 107 6.67 -2.67 9.52
C VAL A 107 6.93 -1.26 8.98
N PRO A 108 7.78 -0.47 9.64
CA PRO A 108 8.02 0.91 9.22
C PRO A 108 8.70 0.99 7.85
N CYS A 109 8.28 1.98 7.07
CA CYS A 109 8.94 2.42 5.85
C CYS A 109 10.30 3.05 6.16
N ASN A 110 11.32 2.73 5.35
CA ASN A 110 12.64 3.36 5.43
C ASN A 110 12.85 4.34 4.27
N CYS A 111 12.04 5.40 4.21
CA CYS A 111 12.07 6.40 3.14
C CYS A 111 12.85 7.67 3.48
N ASN A 112 13.76 7.59 4.46
CA ASN A 112 14.55 8.73 4.95
C ASN A 112 13.69 9.96 5.37
N GLY A 113 12.41 9.75 5.71
CA GLY A 113 11.46 10.83 6.03
C GLY A 113 10.89 11.59 4.83
N HIS A 114 11.10 11.09 3.61
CA HIS A 114 10.63 11.71 2.36
C HIS A 114 9.41 11.01 1.75
N SER A 115 8.89 9.94 2.36
CA SER A 115 7.62 9.34 1.98
C SER A 115 7.01 8.60 3.16
N ASP A 116 5.69 8.55 3.19
CA ASP A 116 4.86 7.75 4.10
C ASP A 116 4.20 6.55 3.40
N GLN A 117 4.57 6.27 2.15
CA GLN A 117 3.99 5.19 1.35
C GLN A 117 5.10 4.27 0.82
N CYS A 118 4.91 2.97 1.02
CA CYS A 118 5.78 1.95 0.45
C CYS A 118 4.99 0.82 -0.18
N LEU A 119 5.64 0.12 -1.11
CA LEU A 119 5.12 -1.11 -1.68
C LEU A 119 5.13 -2.24 -0.64
N ASP A 120 4.00 -2.93 -0.53
CA ASP A 120 3.90 -4.13 0.30
C ASP A 120 4.88 -5.21 -0.19
N GLY A 121 5.46 -5.95 0.76
CA GLY A 121 6.47 -6.99 0.50
C GLY A 121 7.88 -6.48 0.24
N SER A 122 8.08 -5.42 -0.55
CA SER A 122 9.43 -4.92 -0.87
C SER A 122 9.88 -3.76 0.03
N GLY A 123 8.96 -2.95 0.55
CA GLY A 123 9.29 -1.75 1.32
C GLY A 123 9.87 -0.61 0.48
N ILE A 124 9.82 -0.70 -0.86
CA ILE A 124 10.26 0.36 -1.77
C ILE A 124 9.31 1.56 -1.62
N CYS A 125 9.89 2.73 -1.44
CA CYS A 125 9.18 3.98 -1.25
C CYS A 125 8.48 4.43 -2.52
N LEU A 126 7.26 4.95 -2.36
CA LEU A 126 6.46 5.52 -3.42
C LEU A 126 6.41 7.03 -3.24
N ASN A 127 6.30 7.78 -4.35
CA ASN A 127 6.05 9.22 -4.32
C ASN A 127 7.04 10.00 -3.42
N CYS A 128 8.35 9.76 -3.59
CA CYS A 128 9.39 10.47 -2.87
C CYS A 128 9.22 12.00 -2.96
N GLN A 129 9.12 12.64 -1.80
CA GLN A 129 8.93 14.08 -1.63
C GLN A 129 10.26 14.81 -1.48
N HIS A 130 10.21 16.13 -1.35
CA HIS A 130 11.40 16.98 -1.15
C HIS A 130 12.44 16.84 -2.29
N ASN A 131 11.97 16.59 -3.52
CA ASN A 131 12.80 16.40 -4.71
C ASN A 131 13.81 15.24 -4.57
N THR A 132 13.45 14.23 -3.81
CA THR A 132 14.23 13.00 -3.66
C THR A 132 13.76 11.92 -4.63
N ALA A 133 14.62 10.93 -4.86
CA ALA A 133 14.42 9.79 -5.73
C ALA A 133 15.22 8.58 -5.18
N GLY A 134 15.02 7.43 -5.81
CA GLY A 134 15.59 6.15 -5.35
C GLY A 134 14.57 5.32 -4.59
N ASP A 135 14.92 4.07 -4.31
CA ASP A 135 14.02 3.10 -3.68
C ASP A 135 13.70 3.45 -2.22
N HIS A 136 14.56 4.25 -1.59
CA HIS A 136 14.45 4.73 -0.21
C HIS A 136 14.45 6.25 -0.13
N CYS A 137 14.21 6.95 -1.24
CA CYS A 137 14.28 8.41 -1.33
C CYS A 137 15.63 8.97 -0.85
N GLU A 138 16.71 8.26 -1.14
CA GLU A 138 18.08 8.49 -0.67
C GLU A 138 18.93 9.32 -1.62
N THR A 139 18.42 9.59 -2.83
CA THR A 139 19.10 10.40 -3.84
C THR A 139 18.27 11.63 -4.21
N CYS A 140 18.87 12.62 -4.85
CA CYS A 140 18.14 13.75 -5.38
C CYS A 140 17.71 13.51 -6.83
N GLN A 141 16.54 14.04 -7.19
CA GLN A 141 16.08 14.08 -8.57
C GLN A 141 17.04 14.91 -9.45
N GLY A 142 16.97 14.70 -10.77
CA GLY A 142 17.68 15.53 -11.75
C GLY A 142 17.40 17.01 -11.53
N GLY A 143 18.42 17.85 -11.64
CA GLY A 143 18.35 19.29 -11.36
C GLY A 143 18.50 19.67 -9.88
N PHE A 144 18.67 18.69 -8.98
CA PHE A 144 18.89 18.91 -7.56
C PHE A 144 20.20 18.26 -7.07
N LEU A 145 20.85 18.94 -6.13
CA LEU A 145 22.05 18.49 -5.43
C LEU A 145 21.74 18.24 -3.96
N GLY A 146 22.16 17.07 -3.48
CA GLY A 146 22.09 16.71 -2.07
C GLY A 146 23.17 17.44 -1.29
N ASN A 147 22.79 18.16 -0.24
CA ASN A 147 23.75 18.60 0.76
C ASN A 147 23.93 17.43 1.73
N ASN A 148 25.01 16.65 1.54
CA ASN A 148 25.39 15.59 2.46
C ASN A 148 25.80 16.22 3.81
N SER A 149 24.83 16.54 4.66
CA SER A 149 25.13 16.91 6.04
C SER A 149 25.59 15.64 6.75
N LEU A 150 26.82 15.67 7.24
CA LEU A 150 27.59 14.53 7.77
C LEU A 150 27.01 13.88 9.03
N ASP A 151 25.78 14.21 9.43
CA ASP A 151 25.21 13.89 10.74
C ASP A 151 23.88 13.12 10.69
N GLY A 152 23.72 12.21 9.72
CA GLY A 152 22.60 11.26 9.72
C GLY A 152 21.19 11.87 9.62
N GLN A 153 21.09 13.15 9.23
CA GLN A 153 19.82 13.79 8.90
C GLN A 153 19.40 13.48 7.46
N ALA A 154 18.08 13.46 7.25
CA ALA A 154 17.39 13.26 5.98
C ALA A 154 18.05 14.02 4.81
N VAL A 155 18.08 13.37 3.63
CA VAL A 155 18.73 13.90 2.42
C VAL A 155 18.02 15.19 1.99
N SER A 156 18.67 16.34 2.19
CA SER A 156 18.12 17.62 1.75
C SER A 156 18.58 17.94 0.33
N CYS A 157 17.63 17.96 -0.61
CA CYS A 157 17.87 18.28 -2.01
C CYS A 157 17.64 19.76 -2.31
N SER A 158 18.63 20.41 -2.92
CA SER A 158 18.58 21.83 -3.29
C SER A 158 18.84 22.00 -4.79
N SER A 159 18.11 22.89 -5.47
CA SER A 159 18.28 23.07 -6.91
C SER A 159 19.70 23.49 -7.29
N CYS A 160 20.17 23.00 -8.44
CA CYS A 160 21.44 23.38 -9.03
C CYS A 160 21.49 24.91 -9.28
N PRO A 161 22.54 25.63 -8.86
CA PRO A 161 22.78 27.03 -9.20
C PRO A 161 23.41 27.14 -10.60
N CYS A 162 22.63 26.86 -11.65
CA CYS A 162 23.11 26.79 -13.03
C CYS A 162 22.19 27.59 -13.96
N PRO A 163 22.31 28.93 -14.07
CA PRO A 163 23.27 29.83 -13.40
C PRO A 163 22.83 30.33 -12.01
N LEU A 164 21.53 30.38 -11.73
CA LEU A 164 20.98 30.63 -10.38
C LEU A 164 20.08 29.47 -9.95
N ARG A 165 19.71 29.43 -8.66
CA ARG A 165 18.82 28.39 -8.11
C ARG A 165 17.34 28.61 -8.42
N VAL A 166 16.99 29.81 -8.91
CA VAL A 166 15.59 30.17 -9.18
C VAL A 166 15.12 29.50 -10.47
N PRO A 167 13.91 28.91 -10.53
CA PRO A 167 13.42 28.21 -11.72
C PRO A 167 13.40 29.07 -12.98
N SER A 168 13.22 30.39 -12.85
CA SER A 168 13.23 31.33 -13.97
C SER A 168 14.62 31.57 -14.59
N ASN A 169 15.69 31.19 -13.90
CA ASN A 169 17.08 31.39 -14.33
C ASN A 169 17.96 30.19 -13.97
N ASN A 170 17.40 28.99 -14.21
CA ASN A 170 18.08 27.71 -14.07
C ASN A 170 17.85 26.93 -15.36
N PHE A 171 18.93 26.63 -16.07
CA PHE A 171 18.90 26.03 -17.40
C PHE A 171 19.60 24.68 -17.46
N ALA A 172 19.78 24.04 -16.30
CA ALA A 172 20.41 22.73 -16.19
C ALA A 172 19.39 21.60 -15.97
N GLU A 173 19.60 20.47 -16.65
CA GLU A 173 18.94 19.19 -16.37
C GLU A 173 19.50 18.53 -15.11
N GLY A 174 20.72 18.89 -14.71
CA GLY A 174 21.40 18.34 -13.55
C GLY A 174 22.75 18.99 -13.31
N CYS A 175 23.38 18.63 -12.19
CA CYS A 175 24.68 19.14 -11.82
C CYS A 175 25.47 18.10 -11.03
N VAL A 176 26.78 18.10 -11.21
CA VAL A 176 27.69 17.20 -10.50
C VAL A 176 28.74 18.02 -9.76
N GLN A 177 28.91 17.75 -8.47
CA GLN A 177 29.97 18.33 -7.66
C GLN A 177 31.27 17.54 -7.88
N LYS A 178 32.28 18.14 -8.53
CA LYS A 178 33.62 17.55 -8.72
C LYS A 178 34.67 18.39 -8.03
N SER A 179 35.32 17.85 -7.00
CA SER A 179 36.57 18.38 -6.40
C SER A 179 36.66 19.92 -6.39
N ASP A 180 35.64 20.56 -5.80
CA ASP A 180 35.50 22.02 -5.63
C ASP A 180 34.97 22.84 -6.83
N ARG A 181 34.49 22.20 -7.89
CA ARG A 181 33.77 22.86 -8.98
C ARG A 181 32.46 22.16 -9.31
N MET A 182 31.45 22.97 -9.55
CA MET A 182 30.13 22.50 -9.96
C MET A 182 30.08 22.44 -11.48
N GLN A 183 29.84 21.26 -12.02
CA GLN A 183 29.65 21.07 -13.45
C GLN A 183 28.16 20.93 -13.73
N CYS A 184 27.59 21.86 -14.51
CA CYS A 184 26.20 21.81 -14.93
C CYS A 184 26.04 20.95 -16.20
N LEU A 185 24.91 20.25 -16.29
CA LEU A 185 24.43 19.53 -17.47
C LEU A 185 23.29 20.35 -18.07
N CYS A 186 23.54 20.98 -19.21
CA CYS A 186 22.63 22.00 -19.75
C CYS A 186 21.48 21.41 -20.56
N MET A 187 20.32 22.06 -20.48
CA MET A 187 19.20 21.77 -21.39
C MET A 187 19.58 22.12 -22.84
N PRO A 188 18.89 21.54 -23.85
CA PRO A 188 19.12 21.87 -25.25
C PRO A 188 19.01 23.39 -25.52
N GLY A 189 20.04 23.96 -26.12
CA GLY A 189 20.12 25.39 -26.45
C GLY A 189 20.92 26.25 -25.47
N TYR A 190 21.36 25.70 -24.34
CA TYR A 190 22.21 26.37 -23.36
C TYR A 190 23.61 25.76 -23.32
N ALA A 191 24.62 26.56 -23.01
CA ALA A 191 26.02 26.12 -22.99
C ALA A 191 26.83 26.88 -21.93
N GLY A 192 28.12 26.56 -21.80
CA GLY A 192 28.98 27.16 -20.78
C GLY A 192 28.99 26.37 -19.47
N PRO A 193 29.86 26.77 -18.52
CA PRO A 193 30.01 26.08 -17.24
C PRO A 193 28.75 26.12 -16.38
N HIS A 194 27.90 27.13 -16.53
CA HIS A 194 26.69 27.35 -15.73
C HIS A 194 25.41 27.35 -16.55
N CYS A 195 25.46 26.94 -17.81
CA CYS A 195 24.31 26.93 -18.73
C CYS A 195 23.74 28.33 -18.99
N GLU A 196 24.61 29.33 -19.09
CA GLU A 196 24.25 30.70 -19.48
C GLU A 196 23.90 30.90 -20.95
#